data_AF-A0A345YPV3-F1
#
_entry.id   AF-A0A345YPV3-F1
#
_cell.length_a   1.000
_cell.length_b   1.000
_cell.length_c   1.000
_cell.angle_alpha   90.00
_cell.angle_beta   90.00
_cell.angle_gamma   90.00
#
_symmetry.space_group_name_H-M   'P 1'
#
loop_
_entity.id
_entity.type
_entity.pdbx_description
1 polymer ?
#
loop_
_entity_poly.entity_id
_entity_poly.type
_entity_poly.pdbx_seq_one_letter_code
_entity_poly.pdbx_strand_id
1 'polypeptide(L)'
;MAIDEKTNELVPFSVLAERGWTQEMLKIHRLDGSDQGWPLASAQALEGTPDWQDDRARADAGLPLLYRRQELLADRHWSVTMVAEFLPEPDVVESLGPNRRRHSFVARRVEAIEATGRFKERAAIAAEMSRKAAHAAGEKRRR
;
A
#
# COMPACT_ATOMS: atom_id res chain seq x y z
N MET A 1 -36.76 -3.23 -20.58
CA MET A 1 -35.72 -2.45 -19.90
C MET A 1 -34.48 -2.53 -20.78
N ALA A 2 -34.16 -1.45 -21.49
CA ALA A 2 -32.90 -1.37 -22.23
C ALA A 2 -31.78 -1.16 -21.21
N ILE A 3 -30.81 -2.06 -21.19
CA ILE A 3 -29.56 -1.85 -20.46
C ILE A 3 -28.82 -0.80 -21.28
N ASP A 4 -28.68 0.40 -20.73
CA ASP A 4 -28.03 1.53 -21.39
C ASP A 4 -26.57 1.16 -21.71
N GLU A 5 -26.24 1.01 -22.99
CA GLU A 5 -24.90 0.61 -23.46
C GLU A 5 -23.80 1.59 -23.04
N LYS A 6 -24.17 2.79 -22.55
CA LYS A 6 -23.24 3.78 -21.98
C LYS A 6 -22.66 3.40 -20.62
N THR A 7 -23.14 2.35 -19.97
CA THR A 7 -22.76 2.03 -18.58
C THR A 7 -21.36 1.43 -18.46
N ASN A 8 -20.68 1.06 -19.55
CA ASN A 8 -19.39 0.37 -19.48
C ASN A 8 -18.38 0.82 -20.56
N GLU A 9 -18.33 2.13 -20.85
CA GLU A 9 -17.28 2.69 -21.72
C GLU A 9 -15.89 2.39 -21.13
N LEU A 10 -15.05 1.71 -21.92
CA LEU A 10 -13.66 1.46 -21.59
C LEU A 10 -12.80 2.59 -22.15
N VAL A 11 -11.99 3.19 -21.30
CA VAL A 11 -11.09 4.29 -21.67
C VAL A 11 -9.63 3.90 -21.46
N PRO A 12 -8.69 4.44 -22.27
CA PRO A 12 -7.27 4.22 -22.03
C PRO A 12 -6.85 4.89 -20.71
N PHE A 13 -5.73 4.42 -20.14
CA PHE A 13 -5.22 4.97 -18.87
C PHE A 13 -4.97 6.49 -18.93
N SER A 14 -4.58 7.03 -20.10
CA SER A 14 -4.37 8.47 -20.27
C SER A 14 -5.59 9.31 -19.89
N VAL A 15 -6.80 8.82 -20.21
CA VAL A 15 -8.05 9.50 -19.84
C VAL A 15 -8.25 9.48 -18.33
N LEU A 16 -7.94 8.36 -17.66
CA LEU A 16 -7.99 8.32 -16.19
C LEU A 16 -6.90 9.17 -15.54
N ALA A 17 -5.70 9.21 -16.13
CA ALA A 17 -4.59 10.01 -15.64
C ALA A 17 -4.89 11.51 -15.67
N GLU A 18 -5.55 12.00 -16.72
CA GLU A 18 -6.05 13.39 -16.81
C GLU A 18 -7.07 13.73 -15.71
N ARG A 19 -7.82 12.72 -15.23
CA ARG A 19 -8.76 12.84 -14.10
C ARG A 19 -8.08 12.65 -12.75
N GLY A 20 -6.77 12.41 -12.76
CA GLY A 20 -5.95 12.35 -11.57
C GLY A 20 -5.71 10.96 -11.00
N TRP A 21 -6.07 9.91 -11.73
CA TRP A 21 -5.73 8.55 -11.34
C TRP A 21 -4.25 8.27 -11.50
N THR A 22 -3.66 7.61 -10.51
CA THR A 22 -2.34 6.99 -10.63
C THR A 22 -2.48 5.47 -10.76
N GLN A 23 -1.43 4.80 -11.23
CA GLN A 23 -1.38 3.34 -11.30
C GLN A 23 -1.53 2.67 -9.91
N GLU A 24 -1.11 3.34 -8.84
CA GLU A 24 -1.31 2.83 -7.48
C GLU A 24 -2.76 2.96 -7.01
N MET A 25 -3.42 4.09 -7.31
CA MET A 25 -4.84 4.28 -7.00
C MET A 25 -5.73 3.22 -7.69
N LEU A 26 -5.42 2.88 -8.95
CA LEU A 26 -6.12 1.79 -9.65
C LEU A 26 -6.07 0.48 -8.86
N LYS A 27 -4.91 0.16 -8.26
CA LYS A 27 -4.72 -1.06 -7.47
C LYS A 27 -5.43 -0.98 -6.11
N ILE A 28 -5.33 0.17 -5.43
CA ILE A 28 -5.97 0.38 -4.11
C ILE A 28 -7.48 0.24 -4.23
N HIS A 29 -8.09 0.88 -5.23
CA HIS A 29 -9.52 0.85 -5.44
C HIS A 29 -10.00 -0.37 -6.24
N ARG A 30 -9.10 -1.29 -6.60
CA ARG A 30 -9.39 -2.50 -7.38
C ARG A 30 -10.16 -2.18 -8.67
N LEU A 31 -9.74 -1.11 -9.34
CA LEU A 31 -10.29 -0.76 -10.65
C LEU A 31 -9.59 -1.63 -11.69
N ASP A 32 -10.18 -2.80 -11.92
CA ASP A 32 -9.67 -3.78 -12.87
C ASP A 32 -9.82 -3.26 -14.31
N GLY A 33 -8.69 -3.07 -14.97
CA GLY A 33 -8.63 -2.80 -16.40
C GLY A 33 -8.63 -4.10 -17.19
N SER A 34 -9.13 -4.02 -18.42
CA SER A 34 -8.94 -5.03 -19.46
C SER A 34 -7.83 -4.59 -20.41
N ASP A 35 -7.43 -5.46 -21.34
CA ASP A 35 -6.55 -5.10 -22.46
C ASP A 35 -7.09 -3.93 -23.30
N GLN A 36 -8.41 -3.70 -23.26
CA GLN A 36 -9.09 -2.64 -24.01
C GLN A 36 -9.22 -1.32 -23.21
N GLY A 37 -8.84 -1.31 -21.93
CA GLY A 37 -8.92 -0.12 -21.07
C GLY A 37 -9.68 -0.35 -19.77
N TRP A 38 -10.01 0.75 -19.10
CA TRP A 38 -10.63 0.78 -17.78
C TRP A 38 -12.07 1.30 -17.84
N PRO A 39 -12.99 0.76 -17.03
CA PRO A 39 -14.38 1.19 -17.01
C PRO A 39 -14.52 2.60 -16.44
N LEU A 40 -14.88 3.56 -17.28
CA LEU A 40 -14.99 4.98 -16.92
C LEU A 40 -16.07 5.21 -15.84
N ALA A 41 -17.22 4.55 -15.96
CA ALA A 41 -18.32 4.69 -15.00
C ALA A 41 -17.90 4.26 -13.58
N SER A 42 -17.15 3.16 -13.47
CA SER A 42 -16.60 2.69 -12.19
C SER A 42 -15.57 3.67 -11.62
N ALA A 43 -14.71 4.24 -12.46
CA ALA A 43 -13.77 5.29 -12.04
C ALA A 43 -14.52 6.50 -11.48
N GLN A 44 -15.54 7.00 -12.21
CA GLN A 44 -16.35 8.14 -11.79
C GLN A 44 -17.10 7.89 -10.48
N ALA A 45 -17.59 6.67 -10.26
CA ALA A 45 -18.24 6.31 -9.01
C ALA A 45 -17.24 6.37 -7.83
N LEU A 46 -16.01 5.93 -8.04
CA LEU A 46 -14.94 5.96 -7.02
C LEU A 46 -14.45 7.37 -6.74
N GLU A 47 -14.38 8.24 -7.75
CA GLU A 47 -13.98 9.65 -7.61
C GLU A 47 -14.84 10.45 -6.61
N GLY A 48 -16.09 10.03 -6.42
CA GLY A 48 -17.00 10.61 -5.42
C GLY A 48 -16.76 10.15 -3.98
N THR A 49 -15.87 9.19 -3.75
CA THR A 49 -15.66 8.61 -2.41
C THR A 49 -14.59 9.38 -1.61
N PRO A 50 -14.75 9.51 -0.28
CA PRO A 50 -13.73 10.14 0.57
C PRO A 50 -12.37 9.45 0.47
N ASP A 51 -12.35 8.12 0.40
CA ASP A 51 -11.10 7.35 0.27
C ASP A 51 -10.32 7.73 -1.00
N TRP A 52 -11.01 7.88 -2.15
CA TRP A 52 -10.36 8.31 -3.38
C TRP A 52 -9.84 9.75 -3.30
N GLN A 53 -10.61 10.65 -2.68
CA GLN A 53 -10.21 12.06 -2.53
C GLN A 53 -8.96 12.20 -1.65
N ASP A 54 -8.87 11.41 -0.58
CA ASP A 54 -7.69 11.36 0.28
C ASP A 54 -6.47 10.82 -0.48
N ASP A 55 -6.63 9.71 -1.21
CA ASP A 55 -5.55 9.13 -2.02
C ASP A 55 -5.11 10.09 -3.14
N ARG A 56 -6.04 10.81 -3.76
CA ARG A 56 -5.76 11.84 -4.76
C ARG A 56 -4.95 12.99 -4.16
N ALA A 57 -5.36 13.52 -3.01
CA ALA A 57 -4.65 14.59 -2.33
C ALA A 57 -3.22 14.18 -1.92
N ARG A 58 -3.04 12.94 -1.48
CA ARG A 58 -1.71 12.38 -1.17
C ARG A 58 -0.84 12.25 -2.42
N ALA A 59 -1.40 11.76 -3.52
CA ALA A 59 -0.70 11.64 -4.79
C ALA A 59 -0.24 13.01 -5.30
N ASP A 60 -1.10 14.02 -5.23
CA ASP A 60 -0.78 15.40 -5.63
C ASP A 60 0.29 16.03 -4.71
N ALA A 61 0.35 15.62 -3.44
CA ALA A 61 1.41 16.00 -2.51
C ALA A 61 2.73 15.20 -2.68
N GLY A 62 2.78 14.24 -3.61
CA GLY A 62 3.94 13.37 -3.81
C GLY A 62 4.19 12.41 -2.64
N LEU A 63 3.17 12.14 -1.81
CA LEU A 63 3.26 11.21 -0.70
C LEU A 63 3.00 9.78 -1.19
N PRO A 64 3.63 8.76 -0.58
CA PRO A 64 3.38 7.38 -0.93
C PRO A 64 1.94 6.99 -0.64
N LEU A 65 1.34 6.24 -1.57
CA LEU A 65 0.01 5.63 -1.41
C LEU A 65 0.10 4.19 -0.90
N LEU A 66 1.17 3.49 -1.28
CA LEU A 66 1.47 2.13 -0.85
C LEU A 66 2.88 2.07 -0.24
N TYR A 67 3.03 1.26 0.81
CA TYR A 67 4.32 0.76 1.26
C TYR A 67 4.41 -0.72 0.96
N ARG A 68 5.50 -1.15 0.34
CA ARG A 68 5.84 -2.56 0.17
C ARG A 68 6.29 -3.12 1.51
N ARG A 69 6.06 -4.41 1.72
CA ARG A 69 6.58 -5.11 2.90
C ARG A 69 8.09 -4.88 3.12
N GLN A 70 8.88 -4.84 2.05
CA GLN A 70 10.33 -4.60 2.14
C GLN A 70 10.67 -3.20 2.63
N GLU A 71 9.94 -2.16 2.18
CA GLU A 71 10.13 -0.76 2.60
C GLU A 71 9.75 -0.58 4.08
N LEU A 72 8.70 -1.28 4.54
CA LEU A 72 8.36 -1.29 5.97
C LEU A 72 9.51 -1.82 6.83
N LEU A 73 10.17 -2.90 6.39
CA LEU A 73 11.26 -3.53 7.13
C LEU A 73 12.57 -2.71 7.05
N ALA A 74 12.92 -2.24 5.85
CA ALA A 74 14.20 -1.59 5.59
C ALA A 74 14.20 -0.11 6.01
N ASP A 75 13.19 0.64 5.54
CA ASP A 75 13.19 2.10 5.62
C ASP A 75 12.39 2.60 6.83
N ARG A 76 11.34 1.87 7.22
CA ARG A 76 10.51 2.22 8.38
C ARG A 76 10.83 1.44 9.65
N HIS A 77 11.81 0.54 9.58
CA HIS A 77 12.31 -0.26 10.70
C HIS A 77 11.24 -1.09 11.43
N TRP A 78 10.18 -1.48 10.72
CA TRP A 78 9.25 -2.47 11.25
C TRP A 78 9.95 -3.82 11.38
N SER A 79 9.65 -4.58 12.43
CA SER A 79 10.06 -5.97 12.50
C SER A 79 9.07 -6.87 11.76
N VAL A 80 9.50 -8.08 11.39
CA VAL A 80 8.62 -9.08 10.76
C VAL A 80 7.41 -9.40 11.64
N THR A 81 7.61 -9.44 12.97
CA THR A 81 6.53 -9.70 13.93
C THR A 81 5.58 -8.52 14.04
N MET A 82 6.07 -7.28 13.97
CA MET A 82 5.21 -6.09 13.93
C MET A 82 4.34 -6.06 12.67
N VAL A 83 4.90 -6.39 11.51
CA VAL A 83 4.11 -6.50 10.27
C VAL A 83 3.01 -7.56 10.45
N ALA A 84 3.33 -8.75 10.97
CA ALA A 84 2.33 -9.80 11.18
C ALA A 84 1.26 -9.41 12.23
N GLU A 85 1.64 -8.66 13.26
CA GLU A 85 0.75 -8.24 14.36
C GLU A 85 -0.22 -7.13 13.94
N PHE A 86 0.28 -6.09 13.26
CA PHE A 86 -0.51 -4.90 12.96
C PHE A 86 -1.05 -4.85 11.52
N LEU A 87 -0.42 -5.59 10.60
CA LEU A 87 -0.77 -5.64 9.18
C LEU A 87 -0.86 -7.11 8.71
N PRO A 88 -1.77 -7.91 9.30
CA PRO A 88 -1.85 -9.34 9.01
C PRO A 88 -2.17 -9.63 7.54
N GLU A 89 -2.93 -8.74 6.90
CA GLU A 89 -3.34 -8.86 5.50
C GLU A 89 -2.84 -7.67 4.66
N PRO A 90 -2.20 -7.93 3.50
CA PRO A 90 -1.86 -6.89 2.56
C PRO A 90 -3.09 -6.35 1.84
N ASP A 91 -3.09 -5.05 1.52
CA ASP A 91 -4.17 -4.42 0.78
C ASP A 91 -4.10 -4.74 -0.71
N VAL A 92 -2.87 -4.84 -1.23
CA VAL A 92 -2.58 -5.17 -2.62
C VAL A 92 -1.56 -6.31 -2.68
N VAL A 93 -1.88 -7.33 -3.48
CA VAL A 93 -1.02 -8.48 -3.74
C VAL A 93 -0.75 -8.58 -5.24
N GLU A 94 0.49 -8.36 -5.66
CA GLU A 94 0.90 -8.47 -7.05
C GLU A 94 1.64 -9.79 -7.29
N SER A 95 1.28 -10.53 -8.34
CA SER A 95 2.03 -11.71 -8.78
C SER A 95 3.27 -11.29 -9.55
N LEU A 96 4.46 -11.76 -9.14
CA LEU A 96 5.75 -11.55 -9.81
C LEU A 96 6.25 -12.82 -10.53
N GLY A 97 5.33 -13.74 -10.82
CA GLY A 97 5.58 -15.04 -11.41
C GLY A 97 5.29 -16.21 -10.46
N PRO A 98 5.66 -17.44 -10.86
CA PRO A 98 5.37 -18.64 -10.07
C PRO A 98 5.95 -18.51 -8.65
N ASN A 99 5.08 -18.62 -7.65
CA ASN A 99 5.42 -18.57 -6.22
C ASN A 99 6.00 -17.25 -5.69
N ARG A 100 6.02 -16.16 -6.46
CA ARG A 100 6.51 -14.86 -5.99
C ARG A 100 5.39 -13.85 -5.95
N ARG A 101 5.14 -13.28 -4.77
CA ARG A 101 4.14 -12.24 -4.56
C ARG A 101 4.79 -11.00 -3.96
N ARG A 102 4.36 -9.83 -4.43
CA ARG A 102 4.63 -8.56 -3.78
C ARG A 102 3.43 -8.19 -2.93
N HIS A 103 3.68 -7.89 -1.66
CA HIS A 103 2.67 -7.46 -0.71
C HIS A 103 2.86 -5.98 -0.43
N SER A 104 1.80 -5.21 -0.63
CA SER A 104 1.78 -3.77 -0.41
C SER A 104 0.62 -3.41 0.52
N PHE A 105 0.83 -2.36 1.31
CA PHE A 105 -0.07 -1.88 2.34
C PHE A 105 -0.37 -0.41 2.09
N VAL A 106 -1.63 0.02 2.26
CA VAL A 106 -2.03 1.41 2.09
C VAL A 106 -1.33 2.28 3.12
N ALA A 107 -0.65 3.32 2.66
CA ALA A 107 0.20 4.18 3.48
C ALA A 107 -0.55 4.82 4.65
N ARG A 108 -1.78 5.30 4.42
CA ARG A 108 -2.63 5.88 5.48
C ARG A 108 -2.87 4.91 6.64
N ARG A 109 -3.05 3.61 6.36
CA ARG A 109 -3.25 2.58 7.39
C ARG A 109 -1.97 2.34 8.17
N VAL A 110 -0.83 2.27 7.48
CA VAL A 110 0.49 2.15 8.11
C VAL A 110 0.74 3.33 9.05
N GLU A 111 0.55 4.56 8.58
CA GLU A 111 0.77 5.78 9.35
C GLU A 111 -0.18 5.89 10.55
N ALA A 112 -1.46 5.52 10.38
CA ALA A 112 -2.42 5.47 11.48
C ALA A 112 -1.98 4.48 12.58
N ILE A 113 -1.43 3.32 12.20
CA ILE A 113 -0.87 2.37 13.15
C ILE A 113 0.36 2.95 13.86
N GLU A 114 1.29 3.57 13.12
CA GLU A 114 2.49 4.18 13.68
C GLU A 114 2.18 5.28 14.72
N ALA A 115 1.05 5.97 14.55
CA ALA A 115 0.60 6.98 15.50
C ALA A 115 0.14 6.41 16.85
N THR A 116 -0.23 5.12 16.92
CA THR A 116 -0.78 4.49 18.14
C THR A 116 0.28 4.29 19.24
N GLY A 117 -0.15 4.37 20.50
CA GLY A 117 0.72 4.09 21.65
C GLY A 117 1.27 2.66 21.65
N ARG A 118 0.41 1.68 21.34
CA ARG A 118 0.79 0.25 21.25
C ARG A 118 1.90 0.01 20.24
N PHE A 119 1.86 0.66 19.08
CA PHE A 119 2.93 0.53 18.09
C PHE A 119 4.25 1.10 18.62
N LYS A 120 4.21 2.30 19.23
CA LYS A 120 5.40 2.96 19.80
C LYS A 120 6.08 2.11 20.87
N GLU A 121 5.30 1.50 21.75
CA GLU A 121 5.80 0.55 22.76
C GLU A 121 6.47 -0.65 22.10
N ARG A 122 5.83 -1.24 21.08
CA ARG A 122 6.36 -2.41 20.38
C ARG A 122 7.65 -2.09 19.61
N ALA A 123 7.70 -0.93 18.95
CA ALA A 123 8.87 -0.43 18.24
C ALA A 123 10.05 -0.22 19.21
N ALA A 124 9.80 0.33 20.41
CA ALA A 124 10.83 0.50 21.43
C ALA A 124 11.43 -0.85 21.90
N ILE A 125 10.57 -1.85 22.12
CA ILE A 125 11.01 -3.22 22.46
C ILE A 125 11.85 -3.83 21.33
N ALA A 126 11.39 -3.71 20.09
CA ALA A 126 12.09 -4.25 18.93
C ALA A 126 13.48 -3.61 18.76
N ALA A 127 13.58 -2.28 18.93
CA ALA A 127 14.84 -1.55 18.88
C ALA A 127 15.81 -2.00 19.98
N GLU A 128 15.34 -2.20 21.21
CA GLU A 128 16.17 -2.66 22.32
C GLU A 128 16.72 -4.07 22.10
N MET A 129 15.87 -4.98 21.61
CA MET A 129 16.29 -6.35 21.29
C MET A 129 17.34 -6.37 20.17
N SER A 130 17.18 -5.52 19.15
CA SER A 130 18.15 -5.38 18.07
C SER A 130 19.52 -4.89 18.57
N ARG A 131 19.54 -3.88 19.46
CA ARG A 131 20.78 -3.41 20.10
C ARG A 131 21.51 -4.51 20.87
N LYS A 132 20.77 -5.28 21.68
CA LYS A 132 21.34 -6.41 22.44
C LYS A 132 21.90 -7.50 21.53
N ALA A 133 21.20 -7.83 20.45
CA ALA A 133 21.67 -8.81 19.48
C ALA A 133 22.95 -8.35 18.78
N ALA A 134 23.04 -7.08 18.38
CA ALA A 134 24.23 -6.51 17.76
C ALA A 134 25.45 -6.52 18.70
N HIS A 135 25.25 -6.18 19.98
CA HIS A 135 26.30 -6.23 21.01
C HIS A 135 26.84 -7.66 21.17
N ALA A 136 25.95 -8.64 21.33
CA ALA A 136 26.34 -10.04 21.49
C ALA A 136 27.07 -10.61 20.25
N ALA A 137 26.65 -10.21 19.04
CA ALA A 137 27.31 -10.62 17.80
C ALA A 137 28.71 -9.97 17.64
N GLY A 138 28.86 -8.72 18.08
CA GLY A 138 30.15 -8.01 18.10
C GLY A 138 31.15 -8.62 19.07
N GLU A 139 30.69 -9.06 20.25
CA GLU A 139 31.54 -9.71 21.24
C GLU A 139 32.05 -11.08 20.78
N LYS A 140 31.24 -11.86 20.06
CA LYS A 140 31.66 -13.13 19.46
C LYS A 140 32.70 -12.99 18.35
N ARG A 141 32.76 -11.85 17.65
CA ARG A 141 33.76 -11.59 16.59
C ARG A 141 35.11 -11.12 17.12
N ARG A 142 35.16 -10.70 18.40
CA ARG A 142 36.38 -10.21 19.07
C ARG A 142 37.07 -11.30 19.90
N ARG A 143 36.45 -12.47 20.03
CA ARG A 143 37.03 -13.68 20.62
C ARG A 143 37.42 -14.63 19.51
#